data_AF-A0A3N5QJU6-F1
#
_entry.id   AF-A0A3N5QJU6-F1
#
_cell.length_a   1.000
_cell.length_b   1.000
_cell.length_c   1.000
_cell.angle_alpha   90.00
_cell.angle_beta   90.00
_cell.angle_gamma   90.00
#
_symmetry.space_group_name_H-M   'P 1'
#
loop_
_entity.id
_entity.type
_entity.pdbx_description
1 polymer ?
#
loop_
_entity_poly.entity_id
_entity_poly.type
_entity_poly.pdbx_seq_one_letter_code
_entity_poly.pdbx_strand_id
1 'polypeptide(L)' 'QLVEMIELSDHPWFLGCQFHPELKSRATKAHPLFREFVKASIKYSKEKGLSTESA' A
#
# COMPACT_ATOMS: atom_id res chain seq x y z
N GLN A 1 18.98 -18.11 4.44
CA GLN A 1 17.57 -17.73 4.22
C GLN A 1 17.58 -16.35 3.58
N LEU A 2 16.85 -16.12 2.49
CA LEU A 2 16.81 -14.82 1.82
C LEU A 2 15.65 -13.98 2.40
N VAL A 3 15.84 -12.67 2.47
CA VAL A 3 14.78 -11.73 2.86
C VAL A 3 13.91 -11.49 1.63
N GLU A 4 12.62 -11.85 1.71
CA GLU A 4 11.70 -11.77 0.55
C GLU A 4 10.78 -10.56 0.58
N MET A 5 10.62 -9.92 1.76
CA MET A 5 9.80 -8.73 1.95
C MET A 5 10.39 -7.78 2.99
N ILE A 6 10.19 -6.48 2.78
CA ILE A 6 10.59 -5.41 3.70
C ILE A 6 9.48 -4.38 3.87
N GLU A 7 9.40 -3.77 5.04
CA GLU A 7 8.53 -2.64 5.35
C GLU A 7 9.35 -1.51 5.98
N LEU A 8 8.87 -0.27 5.87
CA LEU A 8 9.51 0.90 6.48
C LEU A 8 8.58 1.52 7.52
N SER A 9 9.01 1.49 8.79
CA SER A 9 8.16 1.89 9.92
C SER A 9 7.76 3.37 9.94
N ASP A 10 8.56 4.24 9.33
CA ASP A 10 8.34 5.70 9.30
C ASP A 10 7.62 6.17 8.02
N HIS A 11 7.01 5.24 7.28
CA HIS A 11 6.23 5.56 6.09
C HIS A 11 4.78 5.06 6.27
N PRO A 12 3.76 5.85 5.91
CA PRO A 12 2.36 5.51 6.15
C PRO A 12 1.92 4.19 5.51
N TRP A 13 2.55 3.82 4.40
CA TRP A 13 2.44 2.50 3.79
C TRP A 13 3.63 2.23 2.88
N PHE A 14 4.53 1.31 3.23
CA PHE A 14 5.66 0.92 2.40
C PHE A 14 5.87 -0.59 2.47
N LEU A 15 5.92 -1.23 1.31
CA LEU A 15 6.20 -2.64 1.18
C LEU A 15 7.04 -2.90 -0.07
N GLY A 16 8.17 -3.59 0.09
CA GLY A 16 8.96 -4.14 -1.00
C GLY A 16 8.93 -5.67 -0.97
N CYS A 17 8.81 -6.33 -2.12
CA CYS A 17 8.90 -7.77 -2.23
C CYS A 17 9.78 -8.19 -3.42
N GLN A 18 10.47 -9.33 -3.30
CA GLN A 18 11.32 -9.86 -4.38
C GLN A 18 10.52 -10.68 -5.42
N PHE A 19 9.39 -11.26 -5.02
CA PHE A 19 8.53 -12.04 -5.90
C PHE A 19 7.59 -11.16 -6.74
N HIS A 20 6.89 -11.76 -7.71
CA HIS A 20 5.99 -11.08 -8.65
C HIS A 20 4.51 -11.27 -8.27
N PRO A 21 3.95 -10.46 -7.35
CA PRO A 21 2.54 -10.55 -6.95
C PRO A 21 1.57 -10.23 -8.08
N GLU A 22 2.03 -9.57 -9.15
CA GLU A 22 1.22 -9.22 -10.33
C GLU A 22 0.62 -10.47 -10.98
N LEU A 23 1.43 -11.54 -11.09
CA LEU A 23 1.04 -12.78 -11.76
C LEU A 23 -0.07 -13.54 -11.02
N LYS A 24 -0.24 -13.26 -9.72
CA LYS A 24 -1.29 -13.86 -8.88
C LYS A 24 -2.54 -12.98 -8.75
N SER A 25 -2.51 -11.75 -9.26
CA SER A 25 -3.65 -10.84 -9.26
C SER A 25 -4.65 -11.18 -10.37
N ARG A 26 -5.95 -11.10 -10.09
CA ARG A 26 -7.04 -11.36 -11.06
C ARG A 26 -8.01 -10.18 -11.07
N ALA A 27 -8.70 -9.97 -12.19
CA ALA A 27 -9.67 -8.88 -12.32
C ALA A 27 -10.80 -8.95 -11.26
N THR A 28 -11.27 -10.15 -10.94
CA THR A 28 -12.31 -10.37 -9.91
C THR A 28 -11.74 -10.46 -8.48
N LYS A 29 -10.43 -10.63 -8.34
CA LYS A 29 -9.74 -10.79 -7.05
C LYS A 29 -8.34 -10.22 -7.13
N ALA A 30 -8.24 -8.92 -6.86
CA ALA A 30 -6.97 -8.24 -6.79
C ALA A 30 -6.09 -8.86 -5.69
N HIS A 31 -4.79 -8.95 -5.95
CA HIS A 31 -3.84 -9.39 -4.93
C HIS A 31 -3.90 -8.45 -3.71
N PRO A 32 -3.84 -8.96 -2.47
CA PRO A 32 -3.96 -8.14 -1.26
C PRO A 32 -2.99 -6.94 -1.24
N LEU A 33 -1.75 -7.11 -1.70
CA LEU A 33 -0.77 -6.03 -1.73
C LEU A 33 -1.24 -4.80 -2.52
N PHE A 34 -1.84 -5.01 -3.70
CA PHE A 34 -2.35 -3.90 -4.51
C PHE A 34 -3.64 -3.32 -3.92
N ARG A 35 -4.54 -4.18 -3.43
CA ARG A 35 -5.80 -3.73 -2.83
C ARG A 35 -5.56 -2.87 -1.59
N GLU A 36 -4.68 -3.32 -0.70
CA GLU A 36 -4.36 -2.59 0.53
C GLU A 36 -3.55 -1.33 0.24
N PHE A 37 -2.66 -1.32 -0.78
CA PHE A 37 -1.97 -0.10 -1.22
C PHE A 37 -2.96 1.01 -1.61
N VAL A 38 -3.94 0.68 -2.46
CA VAL A 38 -4.96 1.65 -2.91
C VAL A 38 -5.79 2.15 -1.73
N LYS A 39 -6.19 1.24 -0.83
CA LYS A 39 -6.93 1.60 0.40
C LYS A 39 -6.12 2.54 1.29
N ALA A 40 -4.84 2.26 1.50
CA ALA A 40 -3.94 3.10 2.28
C ALA A 40 -3.75 4.48 1.62
N SER A 41 -3.63 4.52 0.29
CA SER A 41 -3.51 5.76 -0.49
C SER A 41 -4.75 6.65 -0.35
N ILE A 42 -5.96 6.07 -0.42
CA ILE A 42 -7.22 6.78 -0.19
C ILE A 42 -7.29 7.31 1.24
N LYS A 43 -6.92 6.49 2.23
CA LYS A 43 -6.89 6.91 3.64
C LYS A 43 -5.94 8.09 3.84
N TYR A 44 -4.71 7.99 3.33
CA TYR A 44 -3.71 9.05 3.41
C TYR A 44 -4.18 10.35 2.74
N SER A 45 -4.81 10.27 1.57
CA SER A 45 -5.37 11.44 0.88
C SER A 45 -6.45 12.13 1.69
N LYS A 46 -7.35 11.38 2.34
CA LYS A 46 -8.39 11.94 3.23
C LYS A 46 -7.77 12.62 4.45
N GLU A 47 -6.79 11.98 5.08
CA GLU A 47 -6.10 12.52 6.26
C GLU A 47 -5.31 13.80 5.92
N LYS A 48 -4.69 13.88 4.74
CA LYS A 48 -4.04 15.11 4.26
C LYS A 48 -5.04 16.20 3.87
N GLY A 49 -6.18 15.86 3.26
CA GLY A 49 -7.21 16.83 2.89
C GLY A 49 -7.89 17.51 4.10
N LEU A 50 -8.03 16.79 5.23
CA LEU A 50 -8.55 17.37 6.47
C LEU A 50 -7.60 18.39 7.12
N SER A 51 -6.29 18.34 6.80
CA SER A 51 -5.31 19.27 7.37
C SER A 51 -5.27 20.66 6.70
N THR A 52 -6.04 20.86 5.62
CA THR A 52 -6.08 22.12 4.85
C THR A 52 -7.32 23.00 5.10
N GLU A 53 -8.30 22.54 5.90
CA GLU A 53 -9.52 23.32 6.23
C GLU A 53 -9.55 23.77 7.70
N SER A 54 -8.44 24.30 8.20
CA SER A 54 -8.37 24.94 9.53
C SER A 54 -7.50 26.19 9.51
N ALA A 55 -7.79 27.08 8.55
CA ALA A 55 -7.33 28.46 8.54
C ALA A 55 -8.55 29.38 8.77
#